data_AF-A0A6V7KF13-F1
#
_entry.id   AF-A0A6V7KF13-F1
#
_cell.length_a   1.000
_cell.length_b   1.000
_cell.length_c   1.000
_cell.angle_alpha   90.00
_cell.angle_beta   90.00
_cell.angle_gamma   90.00
#
_symmetry.space_group_name_H-M   'P 1'
#
loop_
_entity.id
_entity.type
_entity.pdbx_description
1 polymer ?
#
loop_
_entity_poly.entity_id
_entity_poly.type
_entity_poly.pdbx_seq_one_letter_code
_entity_poly.pdbx_strand_id
1 'polypeptide(L)'
;IKPFNNADQSYLMPYMGTYFFNATNYLNLDTATLKEYIRKQIEYYFSEDNLHRDFFMRRKMDGDGFLPVSLIASFHRVQALSRDVALVIESIQESDKLEMIDNFK
;
A
#
# COMPACT_ATOMS: atom_id res chain seq x y z
N ILE A 1 -40.85 18.07 -14.88
CA ILE A 1 -39.47 18.59 -14.71
C ILE A 1 -39.23 18.82 -13.22
N LYS A 2 -38.47 17.93 -12.58
CA LYS A 2 -37.80 18.14 -11.30
C LYS A 2 -36.41 17.51 -11.46
N PRO A 3 -35.30 18.22 -11.18
CA PRO A 3 -33.97 17.66 -11.33
C PRO A 3 -33.68 16.77 -10.13
N PHE A 4 -33.35 15.49 -10.38
CA PHE A 4 -32.81 14.62 -9.35
C PHE A 4 -31.33 14.92 -9.19
N ASN A 5 -31.01 15.39 -7.99
CA ASN A 5 -29.72 15.83 -7.54
C ASN A 5 -28.75 14.64 -7.47
N ASN A 6 -27.50 14.89 -7.85
CA ASN A 6 -26.37 14.01 -7.62
C ASN A 6 -26.15 13.85 -6.11
N ALA A 7 -26.40 12.66 -5.57
CA ALA A 7 -25.72 12.09 -4.41
C ALA A 7 -26.26 10.68 -4.21
N ASP A 8 -25.38 9.69 -4.33
CA ASP A 8 -25.38 8.39 -3.65
C ASP A 8 -24.75 7.31 -4.55
N GLN A 9 -23.46 7.51 -4.85
CA GLN A 9 -22.55 6.46 -5.34
C GLN A 9 -21.94 5.65 -4.18
N SER A 10 -22.61 5.55 -3.04
CA SER A 10 -22.05 5.05 -1.77
C SER A 10 -22.34 3.57 -1.47
N TYR A 11 -22.80 2.77 -2.43
CA TYR A 11 -23.02 1.33 -2.25
C TYR A 11 -22.31 0.49 -3.32
N LEU A 12 -20.98 0.41 -3.25
CA LEU A 12 -20.21 -0.66 -3.88
C LEU A 12 -19.66 -1.57 -2.76
N MET A 13 -20.39 -2.63 -2.45
CA MET A 13 -19.89 -3.74 -1.63
C MET A 13 -19.63 -4.92 -2.55
N PRO A 14 -18.38 -5.37 -2.73
CA PRO A 14 -18.17 -6.43 -3.68
C PRO A 14 -17.82 -7.73 -2.92
N TYR A 15 -18.80 -8.64 -2.90
CA TYR A 15 -18.73 -9.96 -2.27
C TYR A 15 -18.16 -10.94 -3.31
N MET A 16 -16.87 -11.25 -3.19
CA MET A 16 -16.14 -12.31 -3.91
C MET A 16 -16.19 -12.29 -5.45
N GLY A 17 -15.09 -11.89 -6.11
CA GLY A 17 -14.83 -12.26 -7.50
C GLY A 17 -14.00 -11.26 -8.29
N THR A 18 -12.69 -11.50 -8.40
CA THR A 18 -11.77 -10.92 -9.40
C THR A 18 -11.82 -9.39 -9.60
N TYR A 19 -11.27 -8.62 -8.66
CA TYR A 19 -10.91 -7.23 -8.97
C TYR A 19 -9.63 -7.23 -9.79
N PHE A 20 -9.78 -6.97 -11.09
CA PHE A 20 -8.71 -6.39 -11.88
C PHE A 20 -8.26 -5.10 -11.16
N PHE A 21 -6.98 -5.01 -10.82
CA PHE A 21 -6.36 -3.83 -10.21
C PHE A 21 -6.61 -2.62 -11.10
N ASN A 22 -7.64 -1.82 -10.78
CA ASN A 22 -7.97 -0.63 -11.54
C ASN A 22 -7.22 0.56 -10.94
N ALA A 23 -5.98 0.76 -11.39
CA ALA A 23 -5.12 1.89 -11.04
C ALA A 23 -5.83 3.25 -11.23
N THR A 24 -6.83 3.30 -12.11
CA THR A 24 -7.60 4.49 -12.46
C THR A 24 -8.44 5.05 -11.32
N ASN A 25 -8.87 4.23 -10.34
CA ASN A 25 -9.65 4.72 -9.20
C ASN A 25 -8.80 5.46 -8.15
N TYR A 26 -7.49 5.23 -8.12
CA TYR A 26 -6.59 5.88 -7.16
C TYR A 26 -6.13 7.27 -7.61
N LEU A 27 -6.36 7.64 -8.88
CA LEU A 27 -5.95 8.94 -9.43
C LEU A 27 -6.78 10.13 -8.90
N ASN A 28 -8.01 9.87 -8.44
CA ASN A 28 -8.90 10.88 -7.84
C ASN A 28 -8.91 10.85 -6.31
N LEU A 29 -7.99 10.09 -5.71
CA LEU A 29 -7.93 9.91 -4.28
C LEU A 29 -7.04 11.00 -3.67
N ASP A 30 -7.47 11.60 -2.57
CA ASP A 30 -6.67 12.59 -1.86
C ASP A 30 -5.33 11.99 -1.45
N THR A 31 -4.25 12.78 -1.55
CA THR A 31 -2.88 12.34 -1.24
C THR A 31 -2.77 11.68 0.13
N ALA A 32 -3.51 12.17 1.13
CA ALA A 32 -3.55 11.60 2.47
C ALA A 32 -4.11 10.16 2.49
N THR A 33 -5.21 9.91 1.77
CA THR A 33 -5.79 8.57 1.68
C THR A 33 -4.89 7.64 0.86
N LEU A 34 -4.20 8.14 -0.16
CA LEU A 34 -3.23 7.37 -0.92
C LEU A 34 -2.05 6.94 -0.03
N LYS A 35 -1.51 7.86 0.77
CA LYS A 35 -0.47 7.55 1.77
C LYS A 35 -0.95 6.50 2.78
N GLU A 36 -2.18 6.61 3.26
CA GLU A 36 -2.76 5.61 4.16
C GLU A 36 -2.83 4.21 3.51
N TYR A 37 -3.23 4.12 2.24
CA TYR A 37 -3.27 2.84 1.53
C TYR A 37 -1.88 2.25 1.28
N ILE A 38 -0.91 3.07 0.89
CA ILE A 38 0.49 2.63 0.74
C ILE A 38 0.98 2.08 2.07
N ARG A 39 0.79 2.83 3.16
CA ARG A 39 1.17 2.42 4.51
C ARG A 39 0.54 1.08 4.91
N LYS A 40 -0.79 0.95 4.77
CA LYS A 40 -1.51 -0.31 5.07
C LYS A 40 -0.99 -1.49 4.25
N GLN A 41 -0.66 -1.27 2.97
CA GLN A 41 -0.09 -2.33 2.14
C GLN A 41 1.29 -2.78 2.62
N ILE A 42 2.14 -1.84 3.03
CA ILE A 42 3.47 -2.16 3.55
C ILE A 42 3.36 -2.84 4.91
N GLU A 43 2.52 -2.33 5.81
CA GLU A 43 2.23 -2.97 7.11
C GLU A 43 1.72 -4.42 6.93
N TYR A 44 0.88 -4.67 5.92
CA TYR A 44 0.44 -6.03 5.61
C TYR A 44 1.61 -6.93 5.20
N TYR A 45 2.54 -6.45 4.37
CA TYR A 45 3.71 -7.24 3.97
C TYR A 45 4.58 -7.65 5.17
N PHE A 46 4.71 -6.77 6.16
CA PHE A 46 5.45 -7.01 7.40
C PHE A 46 4.62 -7.64 8.53
N SER A 47 3.31 -7.84 8.31
CA SER A 47 2.46 -8.50 9.31
C SER A 47 2.93 -9.93 9.57
N GLU A 48 2.82 -10.38 10.81
CA GLU A 48 3.21 -11.73 11.22
C GLU A 48 2.56 -12.78 10.31
N ASP A 49 1.26 -12.67 10.05
CA ASP A 49 0.52 -13.61 9.20
C ASP A 49 1.11 -13.70 7.78
N ASN A 50 1.50 -12.57 7.19
CA ASN A 50 2.12 -12.57 5.87
C ASN A 50 3.53 -13.16 5.93
N LEU A 51 4.36 -12.75 6.89
CA LEU A 51 5.73 -13.25 7.03
C LEU A 51 5.78 -14.76 7.28
N HIS A 52 4.86 -15.33 8.06
CA HIS A 52 4.78 -16.78 8.28
C HIS A 52 4.56 -17.57 6.98
N ARG A 53 3.82 -16.99 6.02
CA ARG A 53 3.43 -17.66 4.77
C ARG A 53 4.30 -17.28 3.57
N ASP A 54 4.84 -16.06 3.56
CA ASP A 54 5.57 -15.49 2.44
C ASP A 54 7.09 -15.70 2.61
N PHE A 55 7.56 -16.82 2.06
CA PHE A 55 8.98 -17.14 2.02
C PHE A 55 9.81 -16.15 1.20
N PHE A 56 9.22 -15.41 0.26
CA PHE A 56 9.97 -14.43 -0.52
C PHE A 56 10.39 -13.25 0.38
N MET A 57 9.44 -12.72 1.15
CA MET A 57 9.71 -11.66 2.13
C MET A 57 10.80 -12.09 3.12
N ARG A 58 10.63 -13.27 3.73
CA ARG A 58 11.61 -13.81 4.71
C ARG A 58 13.00 -14.05 4.14
N ARG A 59 13.12 -14.45 2.87
CA ARG A 59 14.42 -14.70 2.21
C ARG A 59 15.10 -13.42 1.77
N LYS A 60 14.36 -12.33 1.63
CA LYS A 60 14.90 -11.02 1.27
C LYS A 60 15.29 -10.20 2.49
N MET A 61 14.72 -10.51 3.66
CA MET A 61 15.09 -9.89 4.92
C MET A 61 16.54 -10.24 5.28
N ASP A 62 17.25 -9.26 5.82
CA ASP A 62 18.55 -9.48 6.42
C ASP A 62 18.42 -10.18 7.80
N GLY A 63 19.54 -10.50 8.44
CA GLY A 63 19.58 -11.15 9.76
C GLY A 63 18.79 -10.43 10.85
N ASP A 64 18.64 -9.11 10.71
CA ASP A 64 17.88 -8.26 11.63
C ASP A 64 16.44 -7.96 11.15
N GLY A 65 15.99 -8.55 10.04
CA GLY A 65 14.61 -8.39 9.54
C GLY A 65 14.36 -7.17 8.64
N PHE A 66 15.41 -6.45 8.23
CA PHE A 66 15.28 -5.26 7.38
C PHE A 66 15.18 -5.59 5.89
N LEU A 67 14.53 -4.69 5.16
CA LEU A 67 14.39 -4.73 3.70
C LEU A 67 14.70 -3.36 3.09
N PRO A 68 15.36 -3.30 1.92
CA PRO A 68 15.53 -2.04 1.19
C PRO A 68 14.18 -1.45 0.79
N VAL A 69 13.98 -0.15 1.00
CA VAL A 69 12.76 0.56 0.58
C VAL A 69 12.56 0.44 -0.95
N SER A 70 13.64 0.44 -1.72
CA SER A 70 13.61 0.23 -3.17
C SER A 70 13.00 -1.12 -3.56
N LEU A 71 13.22 -2.17 -2.76
CA LEU A 71 12.60 -3.48 -2.98
C LEU A 71 11.10 -3.42 -2.71
N ILE A 72 10.67 -2.79 -1.61
CA ILE A 72 9.24 -2.65 -1.27
C ILE A 72 8.52 -1.82 -2.33
N ALA A 73 9.13 -0.72 -2.78
CA ALA A 73 8.62 0.14 -3.85
C ALA A 73 8.51 -0.58 -5.21
N SER A 74 9.22 -1.70 -5.39
CA SER A 74 9.12 -2.53 -6.60
C SER A 74 7.94 -3.51 -6.58
N PHE A 75 7.26 -3.69 -5.44
CA PHE A 75 6.17 -4.65 -5.34
C PHE A 75 4.94 -4.19 -6.13
N HIS A 76 4.33 -5.10 -6.88
CA HIS A 76 3.19 -4.80 -7.75
C HIS A 76 2.04 -4.07 -7.06
N ARG A 77 1.72 -4.42 -5.79
CA ARG A 77 0.63 -3.76 -5.05
C ARG A 77 1.00 -2.34 -4.60
N VAL A 78 2.28 -2.07 -4.34
CA VAL A 78 2.77 -0.72 -4.01
C VAL A 78 2.83 0.13 -5.28
N GLN A 79 3.37 -0.40 -6.37
CA GLN A 79 3.44 0.27 -7.67
C GLN A 79 2.07 0.60 -8.26
N ALA A 80 1.05 -0.21 -7.95
CA ALA A 80 -0.34 0.06 -8.35
C ALA A 80 -0.95 1.26 -7.62
N LEU A 81 -0.46 1.58 -6.42
CA LEU A 81 -0.89 2.75 -5.64
C LEU A 81 -0.07 3.98 -6.01
N SER A 82 1.27 3.88 -6.01
CA SER A 82 2.15 4.97 -6.38
C SER A 82 3.45 4.46 -7.03
N ARG A 83 3.94 5.22 -7.99
CA ARG A 83 5.29 5.05 -8.58
C ARG A 83 6.31 6.02 -7.99
N ASP A 84 5.86 6.95 -7.15
CA ASP A 84 6.72 7.91 -6.48
C ASP A 84 7.29 7.31 -5.20
N VAL A 85 8.60 7.06 -5.22
CA VAL A 85 9.34 6.50 -4.08
C VAL A 85 9.36 7.48 -2.90
N ALA A 86 9.35 8.79 -3.15
CA ALA A 86 9.31 9.79 -2.07
C ALA A 86 8.01 9.67 -1.28
N LEU A 87 6.88 9.52 -1.98
CA LEU A 87 5.58 9.29 -1.33
C LEU A 87 5.55 7.99 -0.53
N VAL A 88 6.20 6.92 -1.03
CA VAL A 88 6.33 5.66 -0.30
C VAL A 88 7.14 5.85 0.98
N ILE A 89 8.26 6.56 0.91
CA ILE A 89 9.10 6.88 2.08
C ILE A 89 8.31 7.67 3.12
N GLU A 90 7.64 8.75 2.72
CA GLU A 90 6.79 9.54 3.63
C GLU A 90 5.73 8.67 4.30
N SER A 91 5.07 7.79 3.53
CA SER A 91 4.02 6.90 4.05
C SER A 91 4.55 5.91 5.09
N ILE A 92 5.81 5.46 4.95
CA ILE A 92 6.47 4.58 5.92
C ILE A 92 6.87 5.38 7.16
N GLN A 93 7.42 6.59 6.99
CA GLN A 93 7.81 7.46 8.11
C GLN A 93 6.63 7.87 8.99
N GLU A 94 5.42 7.95 8.43
CA GLU A 94 4.16 8.20 9.14
C GLU A 94 3.54 6.91 9.75
N SER A 95 4.21 5.75 9.71
CA SER A 95 3.72 4.51 10.31
C SER A 95 4.23 4.31 11.73
N ASP A 96 3.31 4.00 12.66
CA ASP A 96 3.66 3.67 14.05
C ASP A 96 4.13 2.21 14.22
N LYS A 97 4.05 1.39 13.17
CA LYS A 97 4.38 -0.05 13.22
C LYS A 97 5.68 -0.40 12.50
N LEU A 98 6.20 0.52 11.71
CA LEU A 98 7.37 0.29 10.86
C LEU A 98 8.44 1.30 11.24
N GLU A 99 9.67 0.82 11.39
CA GLU A 99 10.82 1.67 11.59
C GLU A 99 11.61 1.80 10.29
N MET A 100 11.97 3.02 9.94
CA MET A 100 12.83 3.31 8.80
C MET A 100 14.25 3.61 9.30
N ILE A 101 15.24 2.97 8.69
CA ILE A 101 16.66 3.23 8.95
C ILE A 101 17.26 3.93 7.73
N ASP A 102 17.66 5.18 7.90
CA ASP A 102 18.17 6.03 6.82
C ASP A 102 19.55 5.59 6.27
N ASN A 103 20.23 4.64 6.92
CA ASN A 103 21.62 4.27 6.62
C ASN A 103 21.86 2.75 6.55
N PHE A 104 20.99 2.00 5.85
CA PHE A 104 21.28 0.60 5.57
C PHE A 104 22.33 0.49 4.46
N LYS A 105 23.50 -0.07 4.80
CA LYS A 105 24.73 -0.09 3.97
C LYS A 105 24.82 -1.34 3.11
#